data_AF-A0A6C0BR96-F1
#
_entry.id   AF-A0A6C0BR96-F1
#
_cell.length_a   1.000
_cell.length_b   1.000
_cell.length_c   1.000
_cell.angle_alpha   90.00
_cell.angle_beta   90.00
_cell.angle_gamma   90.00
#
_symmetry.space_group_name_H-M   'P 1'
#
loop_
_entity.id
_entity.type
_entity.pdbx_description
1 polymer ?
#
loop_
_entity_poly.entity_id
_entity_poly.type
_entity_poly.pdbx_seq_one_letter_code
_entity_poly.pdbx_strand_id
1 'polypeptide(L)'
;MVVVVKYFHEKDAAEFNELIRTHDERIIFLHHHLSLKTQLRLIINDLGTETRDILVVRFPKVKSLNRNQIVMDILMRGAVTYGDGNVWFPKEVWIFNPSI
;
A
#
# COMPACT_ATOMS: atom_id res chain seq x y z
N MET A 1 -12.41 4.28 -11.80
CA MET A 1 -11.77 5.01 -10.68
C MET A 1 -10.29 5.16 -11.02
N VAL A 2 -9.68 6.32 -10.78
CA VAL A 2 -8.24 6.54 -11.06
C VAL A 2 -7.48 6.41 -9.74
N VAL A 3 -6.52 5.49 -9.67
CA VAL A 3 -5.61 5.35 -8.51
C VAL A 3 -4.37 6.18 -8.77
N VAL A 4 -4.01 7.05 -7.82
CA VAL A 4 -2.77 7.83 -7.91
C VAL A 4 -1.62 7.01 -7.33
N VAL A 5 -0.58 6.78 -8.12
CA VAL A 5 0.60 6.04 -7.70
C VAL A 5 1.77 7.01 -7.50
N LYS A 6 2.34 7.03 -6.30
CA LYS A 6 3.52 7.83 -5.96
C LYS A 6 4.71 6.90 -5.71
N TYR A 7 5.82 7.17 -6.38
CA TYR A 7 7.07 6.46 -6.18
C TYR A 7 8.05 7.33 -5.42
N PHE A 8 8.67 6.75 -4.40
CA PHE A 8 9.67 7.40 -3.56
C PHE A 8 10.95 6.55 -3.55
N HIS A 9 12.09 7.23 -3.46
CA HIS A 9 13.41 6.61 -3.46
C HIS A 9 14.18 6.94 -2.18
N GLU A 10 15.31 6.26 -1.95
CA GLU A 10 16.11 6.43 -0.73
C GLU A 10 16.45 7.90 -0.43
N LYS A 11 16.78 8.70 -1.46
CA LYS A 11 17.04 10.14 -1.33
C LYS A 11 15.84 10.96 -0.82
N ASP A 12 14.63 10.43 -0.97
CA ASP A 12 13.35 11.05 -0.58
C ASP A 12 12.88 10.57 0.80
N ALA A 13 13.71 9.82 1.55
CA ALA A 13 13.29 9.16 2.80
C ALA A 13 12.73 10.13 3.85
N ALA A 14 13.32 11.33 3.99
CA ALA A 14 12.85 12.32 4.95
C ALA A 14 11.45 12.84 4.59
N GLU A 15 11.23 13.19 3.32
CA GLU A 15 9.94 13.63 2.81
C GLU A 15 8.88 12.53 2.93
N PHE A 16 9.25 11.29 2.56
CA PHE A 16 8.37 10.14 2.67
C PHE A 16 7.92 9.88 4.13
N ASN A 17 8.85 9.94 5.08
CA ASN A 17 8.53 9.75 6.49
C ASN A 17 7.61 10.87 7.03
N GLU A 18 7.82 12.11 6.59
CA GLU A 18 6.98 13.24 6.98
C GLU A 18 5.55 13.12 6.40
N LEU A 19 5.42 12.64 5.16
CA LEU A 19 4.12 12.37 4.54
C LEU A 19 3.35 11.29 5.29
N ILE A 20 4.02 10.20 5.70
CA ILE A 20 3.41 9.14 6.53
C ILE A 20 2.88 9.75 7.83
N ARG A 21 3.71 10.53 8.53
CA ARG A 21 3.34 11.17 9.80
C ARG A 21 2.12 12.08 9.67
N THR A 22 2.01 12.79 8.55
CA THR A 22 0.93 13.75 8.31
C THR A 22 -0.40 13.06 7.95
N HIS A 23 -0.37 11.82 7.44
CA HIS A 23 -1.54 11.11 6.91
C HIS A 23 -1.81 9.77 7.60
N ASP A 24 -1.32 9.58 8.83
CA ASP A 24 -1.38 8.29 9.56
C ASP A 24 -2.81 7.71 9.60
N GLU A 25 -3.82 8.54 9.83
CA GLU A 25 -5.25 8.16 9.88
C GLU A 25 -5.85 7.68 8.55
N ARG A 26 -5.15 7.92 7.43
CA ARG A 26 -5.57 7.53 6.07
C ARG A 26 -4.79 6.32 5.54
N ILE A 27 -3.72 5.92 6.23
CA ILE A 27 -2.74 4.96 5.71
C ILE A 27 -3.03 3.54 6.19
N ILE A 28 -2.88 2.59 5.27
CA ILE A 28 -2.63 1.18 5.57
C ILE A 28 -1.20 0.87 5.17
N PHE A 29 -0.39 0.45 6.14
CA PHE A 29 1.01 0.09 5.88
C PHE A 29 1.13 -1.41 5.58
N LEU A 30 1.61 -1.74 4.38
CA LEU A 30 1.80 -3.12 3.95
C LEU A 30 3.26 -3.55 4.11
N HIS A 31 3.46 -4.57 4.92
CA HIS A 31 4.76 -5.21 5.03
C HIS A 31 4.94 -6.22 3.89
N HIS A 32 5.67 -5.81 2.83
CA HIS A 32 5.86 -6.59 1.59
C HIS A 32 6.41 -8.01 1.77
N HIS A 33 7.10 -8.29 2.89
CA HIS A 33 7.72 -9.58 3.18
C HIS A 33 6.74 -10.60 3.78
N LEU A 34 5.55 -10.16 4.21
CA LEU A 34 4.55 -11.04 4.80
C LEU A 34 3.83 -11.86 3.73
N SER A 35 3.23 -12.99 4.13
CA SER A 35 2.37 -13.76 3.22
C SER A 35 1.15 -12.96 2.77
N LEU A 36 0.58 -13.28 1.60
CA LEU A 36 -0.66 -12.64 1.11
C LEU A 36 -1.79 -12.70 2.15
N LYS A 37 -1.97 -13.86 2.80
CA LYS A 37 -2.99 -14.05 3.85
C LYS A 37 -2.79 -13.09 5.03
N THR A 38 -1.54 -12.89 5.46
CA THR A 38 -1.21 -11.97 6.55
C THR A 38 -1.41 -10.52 6.13
N GLN A 39 -1.00 -10.16 4.91
CA GLN A 39 -1.18 -8.82 4.36
C GLN A 39 -2.67 -8.45 4.26
N LEU A 40 -3.52 -9.36 3.77
CA LEU A 40 -4.97 -9.14 3.73
C LEU A 40 -5.58 -8.99 5.11
N ARG A 41 -5.09 -9.73 6.12
CA ARG A 41 -5.54 -9.56 7.51
C ARG A 41 -5.20 -8.18 8.06
N LEU A 42 -4.02 -7.64 7.74
CA LEU A 42 -3.65 -6.27 8.14
C LEU A 42 -4.59 -5.25 7.52
N ILE A 43 -4.88 -5.38 6.22
CA ILE A 43 -5.85 -4.54 5.53
C ILE A 43 -7.22 -4.60 6.22
N ILE A 44 -7.72 -5.80 6.52
CA ILE A 44 -9.01 -5.97 7.22
C ILE A 44 -9.03 -5.26 8.57
N ASN A 45 -7.97 -5.43 9.37
CA ASN A 45 -7.89 -4.85 10.71
C ASN A 45 -7.86 -3.32 10.67
N ASP A 46 -7.16 -2.76 9.68
CA ASP A 46 -7.01 -1.31 9.52
C ASP A 46 -8.27 -0.65 8.91
N LEU A 47 -8.97 -1.36 8.01
CA LEU A 47 -10.20 -0.88 7.37
C LEU A 47 -11.42 -0.78 8.30
N GLY A 48 -11.32 -1.21 9.56
CA GLY A 48 -12.34 -0.95 10.56
C GLY A 48 -12.60 0.54 10.84
N THR A 49 -11.84 1.44 10.21
CA THR A 49 -11.95 2.91 10.28
C THR A 49 -12.23 3.47 8.88
N GLU A 50 -13.28 4.29 8.72
CA GLU A 50 -13.82 4.73 7.41
C GLU A 50 -12.88 5.65 6.60
N THR A 51 -11.74 6.08 7.15
CA THR A 51 -10.87 7.11 6.56
C THR A 51 -9.68 6.55 5.77
N ARG A 52 -9.41 5.24 5.82
CA ARG A 52 -8.19 4.66 5.24
C ARG A 52 -8.30 4.42 3.75
N ASP A 53 -7.65 5.26 2.97
CA ASP A 53 -7.68 5.26 1.50
C ASP A 53 -6.31 5.36 0.83
N ILE A 54 -5.22 5.25 1.59
CA ILE A 54 -3.83 5.25 1.09
C ILE A 54 -3.16 3.92 1.43
N LEU A 55 -2.66 3.21 0.41
CA LEU A 55 -1.80 2.04 0.62
C LEU A 55 -0.33 2.47 0.61
N VAL A 56 0.40 2.21 1.68
CA VAL A 56 1.85 2.47 1.75
C VAL A 56 2.61 1.15 1.75
N VAL A 57 3.55 1.00 0.84
CA VAL A 57 4.40 -0.20 0.76
C VAL A 57 5.85 0.18 0.54
N ARG A 58 6.73 -0.34 1.40
CA ARG A 58 8.18 -0.27 1.20
C ARG A 58 8.65 -1.56 0.56
N PHE A 59 9.35 -1.51 -0.57
CA PHE A 59 9.98 -2.68 -1.20
C PHE A 59 11.50 -2.51 -1.22
N PRO A 60 12.33 -3.50 -0.88
CA PRO A 60 13.78 -3.39 -0.95
C PRO A 60 14.30 -3.42 -2.39
N LYS A 61 13.51 -3.92 -3.34
CA LYS A 61 13.88 -4.02 -4.77
C LYS A 61 12.62 -3.86 -5.61
N VAL A 62 12.74 -3.15 -6.75
CA VAL A 62 11.63 -2.97 -7.71
C VAL A 62 11.03 -4.31 -8.16
N LYS A 63 11.84 -5.35 -8.35
CA LYS A 63 11.35 -6.70 -8.73
C LYS A 63 10.39 -7.31 -7.70
N SER A 64 10.48 -6.90 -6.44
CA SER A 64 9.59 -7.37 -5.38
C SER A 64 8.19 -6.76 -5.48
N LEU A 65 8.07 -5.56 -6.06
CA LEU A 65 6.78 -4.93 -6.36
C LEU A 65 5.93 -5.86 -7.24
N ASN A 66 6.54 -6.38 -8.30
CA ASN A 66 5.83 -7.18 -9.30
C ASN A 66 5.35 -8.55 -8.81
N ARG A 67 5.80 -8.96 -7.61
CA ARG A 67 5.40 -10.22 -6.98
C ARG A 67 4.34 -10.02 -5.91
N ASN A 68 4.01 -8.79 -5.54
CA ASN A 68 3.00 -8.51 -4.54
C ASN A 68 1.61 -8.46 -5.21
N GLN A 69 0.79 -9.48 -4.94
CA GLN A 69 -0.54 -9.62 -5.54
C GLN A 69 -1.46 -8.45 -5.20
N ILE A 70 -1.44 -7.93 -3.96
CA ILE A 70 -2.30 -6.82 -3.53
C ILE A 70 -1.98 -5.57 -4.34
N VAL A 71 -0.69 -5.23 -4.45
CA VAL A 71 -0.28 -4.06 -5.22
C VAL A 71 -0.63 -4.25 -6.69
N MET A 72 -0.43 -5.45 -7.24
CA MET A 72 -0.81 -5.75 -8.62
C MET A 72 -2.31 -5.65 -8.88
N ASP A 73 -3.15 -6.14 -7.97
CA ASP A 73 -4.60 -6.01 -8.07
C ASP A 73 -5.03 -4.54 -8.06
N ILE A 74 -4.44 -3.71 -7.20
CA ILE A 74 -4.74 -2.27 -7.17
C ILE A 74 -4.25 -1.57 -8.43
N LEU A 75 -3.05 -1.86 -8.91
CA LEU A 75 -2.53 -1.22 -10.13
C LEU A 75 -3.32 -1.61 -11.38
N MET A 76 -3.81 -2.85 -11.47
CA MET A 76 -4.54 -3.34 -12.66
C MET A 76 -6.04 -3.06 -12.59
N ARG A 77 -6.65 -3.16 -11.41
CA ARG A 77 -8.12 -3.15 -11.22
C ARG A 77 -8.60 -1.96 -10.39
N GLY A 78 -7.69 -1.22 -9.76
CA GLY A 78 -8.01 -0.10 -8.87
C GLY A 78 -8.50 -0.52 -7.49
N ALA A 79 -8.44 -1.81 -7.15
CA ALA A 79 -9.04 -2.35 -5.94
C ALA A 79 -8.38 -3.66 -5.49
N VAL A 80 -8.60 -4.04 -4.23
CA VAL A 80 -8.23 -5.35 -3.70
C VAL A 80 -9.44 -6.01 -3.05
N THR A 81 -9.63 -7.31 -3.30
CA THR A 81 -10.65 -8.12 -2.65
C THR A 81 -10.10 -8.75 -1.39
N TYR A 82 -10.87 -8.73 -0.30
CA TYR A 82 -10.47 -9.27 1.00
C TYR A 82 -11.66 -9.92 1.72
N GLY A 83 -11.37 -10.89 2.61
CA GLY A 83 -12.39 -11.60 3.37
C GLY A 83 -13.45 -12.27 2.48
N ASP A 84 -14.71 -12.23 2.92
CA ASP A 84 -15.85 -12.86 2.25
C ASP A 84 -16.43 -11.98 1.12
N GLY A 85 -15.58 -11.56 0.18
CA GLY A 85 -16.00 -10.81 -1.01
C GLY A 85 -16.05 -9.30 -0.86
N ASN A 86 -15.53 -8.75 0.25
CA ASN A 86 -15.39 -7.31 0.41
C ASN A 86 -14.32 -6.75 -0.52
N VAL A 87 -14.49 -5.49 -0.94
CA VAL A 87 -13.57 -4.84 -1.88
C VAL A 87 -13.16 -3.48 -1.32
N TRP A 88 -11.85 -3.24 -1.24
CA TRP A 88 -11.29 -1.96 -0.84
C TRP A 88 -10.73 -1.23 -2.05
N PHE A 89 -11.00 0.06 -2.10
CA PHE A 89 -10.72 0.97 -3.21
C PHE A 89 -9.79 2.08 -2.71
N PRO A 90 -8.47 1.86 -2.63
CA PRO A 90 -7.54 2.92 -2.26
C PRO A 90 -7.56 4.03 -3.33
N LYS A 91 -7.47 5.28 -2.89
CA LYS A 91 -7.30 6.44 -3.78
C LYS A 91 -5.84 6.62 -4.17
N GLU A 92 -4.92 6.28 -3.27
CA GLU A 92 -3.48 6.44 -3.48
C GLU A 92 -2.70 5.18 -3.12
N VAL A 93 -1.58 4.95 -3.84
CA VAL A 93 -0.59 3.91 -3.53
C VAL A 93 0.79 4.56 -3.48
N TRP A 94 1.46 4.49 -2.34
CA TRP A 94 2.78 5.06 -2.12
C TRP A 94 3.80 3.94 -2.02
N ILE A 95 4.75 3.92 -2.96
CA ILE A 95 5.75 2.87 -3.11
C ILE A 95 7.13 3.45 -2.82
N PHE A 96 7.74 3.02 -1.71
CA PHE A 96 9.10 3.43 -1.35
C PHE A 96 10.10 2.32 -1.68
N ASN A 97 11.08 2.62 -2.55
CA ASN A 97 12.22 1.74 -2.84
C ASN A 97 13.52 2.34 -2.27
N PRO A 98 14.11 1.76 -1.21
CA PRO A 98 15.36 2.22 -0.62
C PRO A 98 16.61 1.70 -1.36
N SER A 99 16.47 1.01 -2.49
CA SER A 99 17.61 0.49 -3.24
C SER A 99 17.32 0.63 -4.72
N ILE A 100 17.72 1.77 -5.27
CA ILE A 100 18.07 1.90 -6.70
C ILE A 100 19.58 1.75 -6.79
#